data_AF-A0A6I9MZT3-F1
#
_entry.id   AF-A0A6I9MZT3-F1
#
_cell.length_a   1.000
_cell.length_b   1.000
_cell.length_c   1.000
_cell.angle_alpha   90.00
_cell.angle_beta   90.00
_cell.angle_gamma   90.00
#
_symmetry.space_group_name_H-M   'P 1'
#
loop_
_entity.id
_entity.type
_entity.pdbx_description
1 polymer ?
#
loop_
_entity_poly.entity_id
_entity_poly.type
_entity_poly.pdbx_seq_one_letter_code
_entity_poly.pdbx_strand_id
1 'polypeptide(L)'
;MPPPVDIVKVAIEWPGANAQLIEMDQKRALSSIIREVCDGWSLSGSEQFALRYADGPQLYITEQSRSEIKNGTILRLAISPARAARQLLERIQSHGIDARLEALKELAKLSADPTFAAEFINMEGIGTLARLVESGTHFGEMLAFTLTAFLELMDHGIVSWDLISLSFIKQIAGYVNQPMVDVSILQRSLAILESMVLNSHSLYHRVAQEITVGQLIGHLQV
;
A
#
# COMPACT_ATOMS: atom_id res chain seq x y z
N MET A 1 18.19 37.37 10.19
CA MET A 1 17.65 37.19 8.83
C MET A 1 16.54 36.15 8.92
N PRO A 2 15.33 36.40 8.41
CA PRO A 2 14.36 35.31 8.25
C PRO A 2 15.02 34.23 7.37
N PRO A 3 14.80 32.93 7.67
CA PRO A 3 15.27 31.88 6.78
C PRO A 3 14.71 32.12 5.38
N PRO A 4 15.47 31.84 4.31
CA PRO A 4 14.94 31.89 2.96
C PRO A 4 13.67 31.05 2.90
N VAL A 5 12.62 31.56 2.28
CA VAL A 5 11.28 30.92 2.24
C VAL A 5 11.36 29.49 1.66
N ASP A 6 12.39 29.21 0.87
CA ASP A 6 12.64 27.93 0.21
C ASP A 6 13.48 26.94 1.04
N ILE A 7 13.94 27.30 2.24
CA ILE A 7 14.74 26.39 3.08
C ILE A 7 13.90 25.88 4.26
N VAL A 8 13.82 24.56 4.40
CA VAL A 8 13.18 23.91 5.54
C VAL A 8 14.19 23.08 6.33
N LYS A 9 14.17 23.21 7.65
CA LYS A 9 15.06 22.49 8.56
C LYS A 9 14.39 21.19 8.97
N VAL A 10 15.02 20.07 8.66
CA VAL A 10 14.50 18.72 8.94
C VAL A 10 15.55 17.87 9.65
N ALA A 11 15.09 16.88 10.41
CA ALA A 11 15.93 15.80 10.90
C ALA A 11 15.66 14.56 10.04
N ILE A 12 16.70 13.88 9.55
CA ILE A 12 16.56 12.65 8.77
C ILE A 12 17.17 11.50 9.55
N GLU A 13 16.36 10.47 9.80
CA GLU A 13 16.74 9.28 10.54
C GLU A 13 17.12 8.10 9.63
N TRP A 14 18.00 7.24 10.12
CA TRP A 14 18.33 5.94 9.54
C TRP A 14 18.56 4.91 10.65
N PRO A 15 18.05 3.66 10.53
CA PRO A 15 18.22 2.65 11.57
C PRO A 15 19.68 2.43 11.95
N GLY A 16 19.98 2.55 13.25
CA GLY A 16 21.33 2.33 13.79
C GLY A 16 22.31 3.48 13.58
N ALA A 17 21.87 4.63 13.05
CA ALA A 17 22.69 5.83 12.89
C ALA A 17 22.09 7.04 13.62
N ASN A 18 22.95 8.01 13.96
CA ASN A 18 22.49 9.29 14.46
C ASN A 18 21.78 10.07 13.34
N ALA A 19 20.69 10.76 13.69
CA ALA A 19 19.95 11.58 12.75
C ALA A 19 20.82 12.72 12.19
N GLN A 20 20.67 12.99 10.89
CA GLN A 20 21.30 14.14 10.23
C GLN A 20 20.35 15.34 10.25
N LEU A 21 20.84 16.49 10.68
CA LEU A 21 20.09 17.76 10.64
C LEU A 21 20.43 18.48 9.34
N ILE A 22 19.43 18.68 8.48
CA ILE A 22 19.63 19.20 7.13
C ILE A 22 18.78 20.46 6.93
N GLU A 23 19.42 21.49 6.38
CA GLU A 23 18.74 22.65 5.81
C GLU A 23 18.37 22.31 4.36
N MET A 24 17.18 21.76 4.18
CA MET A 24 16.72 21.27 2.89
C MET A 24 16.25 22.44 2.02
N ASP A 25 17.03 22.75 0.98
CA ASP A 25 16.65 23.70 -0.06
C ASP A 25 15.59 23.07 -0.99
N GLN A 26 14.38 23.63 -0.96
CA GLN A 26 13.22 23.19 -1.75
C GLN A 26 13.42 23.35 -3.26
N LYS A 27 14.43 24.10 -3.71
CA LYS A 27 14.79 24.24 -5.13
C LYS A 27 15.78 23.18 -5.63
N ARG A 28 16.52 22.53 -4.72
CA ARG A 28 17.44 21.43 -5.08
C ARG A 28 16.65 20.16 -5.32
N ALA A 29 16.93 19.41 -6.38
CA ALA A 29 16.30 18.12 -6.64
C ALA A 29 16.43 17.16 -5.44
N LEU A 30 15.35 16.42 -5.11
CA LEU A 30 15.33 15.46 -4.00
C LEU A 30 16.42 14.42 -4.15
N SER A 31 16.72 13.98 -5.37
CA SER A 31 17.80 13.02 -5.65
C SER A 31 19.18 13.53 -5.21
N SER A 32 19.43 14.86 -5.30
CA SER A 32 20.66 15.46 -4.79
C SER A 32 20.70 15.48 -3.26
N ILE A 33 19.56 15.76 -2.62
CA ILE A 33 19.44 15.77 -1.16
C ILE A 33 19.63 14.35 -0.62
N ILE A 34 18.97 13.36 -1.22
CA ILE A 34 19.10 11.94 -0.86
C ILE A 34 20.56 11.49 -1.01
N ARG A 35 21.25 11.87 -2.09
CA ARG A 35 22.67 11.56 -2.25
C ARG A 35 23.52 12.12 -1.11
N GLU A 36 23.33 13.39 -0.76
CA GLU A 36 24.03 14.04 0.35
C GLU A 36 23.78 13.32 1.69
N VAL A 37 22.53 12.93 1.96
CA VAL A 37 22.15 12.15 3.14
C VAL A 37 22.87 10.78 3.16
N CYS A 38 22.84 10.08 2.03
CA CYS A 38 23.50 8.78 1.87
C CYS A 38 25.02 8.91 2.09
N ASP A 39 25.66 9.93 1.51
CA ASP A 39 27.09 10.19 1.68
C ASP A 39 27.43 10.42 3.16
N GLY A 40 26.58 11.16 3.88
CA GLY A 40 26.73 11.41 5.33
C GLY A 40 26.72 10.14 6.20
N TRP A 41 26.08 9.06 5.74
CA TRP A 41 26.11 7.74 6.39
C TRP A 41 26.94 6.69 5.65
N SER A 42 27.72 7.09 4.63
CA SER A 42 28.52 6.18 3.80
C SER A 42 27.68 5.06 3.14
N LEU A 43 26.43 5.36 2.78
CA LEU A 43 25.54 4.43 2.07
C LEU A 43 25.78 4.54 0.56
N SER A 44 26.05 3.42 -0.10
CA SER A 44 26.17 3.35 -1.56
C SER A 44 24.79 3.17 -2.22
N GLY A 45 24.68 3.57 -3.49
CA GLY A 45 23.45 3.40 -4.28
C GLY A 45 22.31 4.32 -3.86
N SER A 46 22.55 5.63 -3.82
CA SER A 46 21.56 6.65 -3.43
C SER A 46 20.22 6.54 -4.18
N GLU A 47 20.22 6.02 -5.41
CA GLU A 47 19.04 5.76 -6.24
C GLU A 47 18.12 4.67 -5.68
N GLN A 48 18.61 3.85 -4.76
CA GLN A 48 17.85 2.78 -4.10
C GLN A 48 17.12 3.26 -2.85
N PHE A 49 17.20 4.56 -2.55
CA PHE A 49 16.61 5.18 -1.36
C PHE A 49 15.63 6.28 -1.73
N ALA A 50 14.76 6.60 -0.78
CA ALA A 50 13.81 7.69 -0.82
C ALA A 50 13.60 8.27 0.59
N LEU A 51 13.01 9.45 0.67
CA LEU A 51 12.59 10.04 1.95
C LEU A 51 11.13 9.69 2.24
N ARG A 52 10.85 9.45 3.52
CA ARG A 52 9.50 9.27 4.05
C ARG A 52 9.30 10.12 5.29
N TYR A 53 8.06 10.45 5.62
CA TYR A 53 7.73 10.94 6.96
C TYR A 53 8.06 9.86 8.01
N ALA A 54 8.63 10.25 9.15
CA ALA A 54 8.92 9.31 10.22
C ALA A 54 7.67 9.00 11.07
N ASP A 55 6.71 9.91 11.10
CA ASP A 55 5.46 9.88 11.85
C ASP A 55 4.22 9.82 10.95
N GLY A 56 3.06 9.65 11.60
CA GLY A 56 1.77 9.57 10.93
C GLY A 56 1.70 8.42 9.91
N PRO A 57 1.14 8.66 8.70
CA PRO A 57 1.02 7.63 7.65
C PRO A 57 2.37 7.23 7.03
N GLN A 58 3.47 7.89 7.38
CA GLN A 58 4.83 7.57 6.89
C GLN A 58 4.92 7.54 5.35
N LEU A 59 4.27 8.50 4.69
CA LEU A 59 4.22 8.55 3.23
C LEU A 59 5.60 8.86 2.62
N TYR A 60 5.84 8.37 1.41
CA TYR A 60 6.95 8.73 0.55
C TYR A 60 6.85 10.19 0.12
N ILE A 61 8.00 10.84 0.12
CA ILE A 61 8.15 12.22 -0.34
C ILE A 61 8.55 12.19 -1.81
N THR A 62 7.78 12.91 -2.61
CA THR A 62 8.02 13.08 -4.05
C THR A 62 8.36 14.54 -4.34
N GLU A 63 8.80 14.83 -5.57
CA GLU A 63 9.04 16.21 -5.98
C GLU A 63 7.76 17.06 -5.92
N GLN A 64 6.58 16.43 -6.01
CA GLN A 64 5.29 17.11 -5.88
C GLN A 64 4.93 17.37 -4.41
N SER A 65 5.12 16.37 -3.52
CA SER A 65 4.69 16.46 -2.11
C SER A 65 5.71 17.12 -1.18
N ARG A 66 6.97 17.30 -1.59
CA ARG A 66 8.02 17.92 -0.76
C ARG A 66 7.70 19.34 -0.27
N SER A 67 6.81 20.04 -0.96
CA SER A 67 6.35 21.38 -0.60
C SER A 67 5.54 21.40 0.71
N GLU A 68 5.00 20.25 1.13
CA GLU A 68 4.23 20.10 2.37
C GLU A 68 5.11 19.98 3.62
N ILE A 69 6.41 19.77 3.44
CA ILE A 69 7.38 19.55 4.52
C ILE A 69 7.57 20.85 5.30
N LYS A 70 7.46 20.77 6.63
CA LYS A 70 7.56 21.92 7.53
C LYS A 70 8.89 21.92 8.28
N ASN A 71 9.25 23.08 8.82
CA ASN A 71 10.38 23.17 9.74
C ASN A 71 10.16 22.30 10.97
N GLY A 72 11.18 21.52 11.34
CA GLY A 72 11.14 20.58 12.45
C GLY A 72 10.54 19.21 12.11
N THR A 73 10.09 18.98 10.87
CA THR A 73 9.63 17.66 10.45
C THR A 73 10.76 16.63 10.57
N ILE A 74 10.41 15.46 11.12
CA ILE A 74 11.30 14.30 11.18
C ILE A 74 11.00 13.41 9.98
N LEU A 75 12.02 13.20 9.17
CA LEU A 75 12.00 12.32 8.01
C LEU A 75 12.82 11.07 8.30
N ARG A 76 12.62 10.06 7.47
CA ARG A 76 13.40 8.84 7.47
C ARG A 76 13.89 8.53 6.07
N LEU A 77 15.16 8.14 5.98
CA LEU A 77 15.67 7.50 4.78
C LEU A 77 15.16 6.05 4.75
N ALA A 78 14.52 5.67 3.65
CA ALA A 78 13.97 4.33 3.43
C ALA A 78 14.39 3.82 2.05
N ILE A 79 14.20 2.52 1.79
CA ILE A 79 14.35 2.00 0.43
C ILE A 79 13.35 2.67 -0.52
N SER A 80 13.71 2.83 -1.78
CA SER A 80 12.85 3.50 -2.77
C SER A 80 11.55 2.71 -3.01
N PRO A 81 10.44 3.39 -3.38
CA PRO A 81 9.16 2.74 -3.65
C PRO A 81 9.27 1.58 -4.64
N ALA A 82 9.99 1.78 -5.75
CA ALA A 82 10.23 0.76 -6.77
C ALA A 82 10.98 -0.47 -6.21
N ARG A 83 11.98 -0.25 -5.35
CA ARG A 83 12.72 -1.34 -4.71
C ARG A 83 11.84 -2.08 -3.70
N ALA A 84 11.08 -1.36 -2.88
CA ALA A 84 10.13 -1.94 -1.93
C ALA A 84 9.08 -2.80 -2.64
N ALA A 85 8.46 -2.28 -3.70
CA ALA A 85 7.46 -2.98 -4.49
C ALA A 85 8.01 -4.29 -5.06
N ARG A 86 9.20 -4.26 -5.67
CA ARG A 86 9.86 -5.44 -6.22
C ARG A 86 10.15 -6.50 -5.17
N GLN A 87 10.76 -6.10 -4.04
CA GLN A 87 11.09 -7.01 -2.95
C GLN A 87 9.84 -7.66 -2.35
N LEU A 88 8.75 -6.91 -2.20
CA LEU A 88 7.50 -7.44 -1.68
C LEU A 88 6.84 -8.40 -2.67
N LEU A 89 6.84 -8.09 -3.96
CA LEU A 89 6.29 -8.97 -4.98
C LEU A 89 6.99 -10.33 -5.00
N GLU A 90 8.33 -10.34 -4.94
CA GLU A 90 9.14 -11.56 -4.84
C GLU A 90 8.83 -12.36 -3.56
N ARG A 91 8.76 -11.68 -2.40
CA ARG A 91 8.51 -12.34 -1.11
C ARG A 91 7.10 -12.93 -1.01
N ILE A 92 6.09 -12.24 -1.54
CA ILE A 92 4.71 -12.71 -1.53
C ILE A 92 4.54 -13.99 -2.38
N GLN A 93 5.29 -14.10 -3.48
CA GLN A 93 5.29 -15.28 -4.33
C GLN A 93 6.18 -16.42 -3.80
N SER A 94 6.98 -16.17 -2.76
CA SER A 94 7.87 -17.18 -2.17
C SER A 94 7.11 -18.36 -1.55
N HIS A 95 7.76 -19.53 -1.43
CA HIS A 95 7.15 -20.74 -0.85
C HIS A 95 7.05 -20.72 0.69
N GLY A 96 7.74 -19.81 1.38
CA GLY A 96 7.74 -19.72 2.84
C GLY A 96 6.49 -19.00 3.38
N ILE A 97 5.68 -19.70 4.16
CA ILE A 97 4.43 -19.16 4.73
C ILE A 97 4.70 -17.92 5.61
N ASP A 98 5.67 -18.00 6.53
CA ASP A 98 5.99 -16.89 7.44
C ASP A 98 6.53 -15.67 6.68
N ALA A 99 7.44 -15.90 5.72
CA ALA A 99 8.02 -14.85 4.90
C ALA A 99 6.95 -14.13 4.05
N ARG A 100 5.98 -14.90 3.53
CA ARG A 100 4.83 -14.40 2.78
C ARG A 100 3.87 -13.62 3.67
N LEU A 101 3.58 -14.11 4.87
CA LEU A 101 2.70 -13.42 5.83
C LEU A 101 3.26 -12.05 6.19
N GLU A 102 4.55 -11.99 6.57
CA GLU A 102 5.21 -10.72 6.88
C GLU A 102 5.27 -9.78 5.68
N ALA A 103 5.48 -10.31 4.46
CA ALA A 103 5.45 -9.49 3.25
C ALA A 103 4.05 -8.94 2.96
N LEU A 104 2.98 -9.73 3.15
CA LEU A 104 1.60 -9.26 2.95
C LEU A 104 1.21 -8.22 4.00
N LYS A 105 1.64 -8.38 5.25
CA LYS A 105 1.45 -7.40 6.31
C LYS A 105 2.12 -6.07 5.98
N GLU A 106 3.37 -6.11 5.52
CA GLU A 106 4.10 -4.93 5.07
C GLU A 106 3.44 -4.30 3.84
N LEU A 107 3.01 -5.11 2.87
CA LEU A 107 2.31 -4.66 1.68
C LEU A 107 1.00 -3.94 2.03
N ALA A 108 0.18 -4.50 2.93
CA ALA A 108 -1.07 -3.90 3.37
C ALA A 108 -0.85 -2.49 3.94
N LYS A 109 0.24 -2.28 4.68
CA LYS A 109 0.61 -0.95 5.21
C LYS A 109 1.05 0.01 4.10
N LEU A 110 1.88 -0.46 3.17
CA LEU A 110 2.44 0.41 2.11
C LEU A 110 1.43 0.72 1.00
N SER A 111 0.42 -0.11 0.82
CA SER A 111 -0.59 0.06 -0.24
C SER A 111 -1.42 1.33 -0.10
N ALA A 112 -1.53 1.89 1.12
CA ALA A 112 -2.19 3.18 1.36
C ALA A 112 -1.39 4.39 0.80
N ASP A 113 -0.10 4.21 0.50
CA ASP A 113 0.74 5.26 -0.06
C ASP A 113 0.62 5.29 -1.59
N PRO A 114 0.17 6.41 -2.20
CA PRO A 114 -0.03 6.50 -3.64
C PRO A 114 1.26 6.31 -4.45
N THR A 115 2.41 6.72 -3.91
CA THR A 115 3.72 6.58 -4.56
C THR A 115 4.13 5.11 -4.63
N PHE A 116 3.93 4.37 -3.54
CA PHE A 116 4.19 2.94 -3.52
C PHE A 116 3.17 2.18 -4.37
N ALA A 117 1.89 2.53 -4.26
CA ALA A 117 0.81 1.88 -5.00
C ALA A 117 1.07 1.93 -6.51
N ALA A 118 1.45 3.10 -7.04
CA ALA A 118 1.78 3.26 -8.45
C ALA A 118 2.90 2.30 -8.91
N GLU A 119 3.99 2.18 -8.15
CA GLU A 119 5.09 1.25 -8.47
C GLU A 119 4.65 -0.22 -8.42
N PHE A 120 3.91 -0.61 -7.37
CA PHE A 120 3.44 -1.98 -7.22
C PHE A 120 2.44 -2.39 -8.31
N ILE A 121 1.57 -1.46 -8.71
CA ILE A 121 0.60 -1.65 -9.81
C ILE A 121 1.33 -1.79 -11.15
N ASN A 122 2.32 -0.93 -11.43
CA ASN A 122 3.12 -1.00 -12.65
C ASN A 122 3.88 -2.35 -12.79
N MET A 123 4.11 -3.05 -11.69
CA MET A 123 4.72 -4.39 -11.65
C MET A 123 3.68 -5.53 -11.66
N GLU A 124 2.45 -5.28 -12.11
CA GLU A 124 1.34 -6.25 -12.14
C GLU A 124 0.98 -6.83 -10.76
N GLY A 125 1.20 -6.05 -9.70
CA GLY A 125 0.97 -6.47 -8.31
C GLY A 125 -0.49 -6.81 -8.01
N ILE A 126 -1.45 -6.05 -8.55
CA ILE A 126 -2.90 -6.33 -8.38
C ILE A 126 -3.27 -7.71 -8.94
N GLY A 127 -2.78 -8.04 -10.14
CA GLY A 127 -3.03 -9.36 -10.75
C GLY A 127 -2.45 -10.50 -9.91
N THR A 128 -1.32 -10.26 -9.25
CA THR A 128 -0.76 -11.23 -8.30
C THR A 128 -1.66 -11.41 -7.08
N LEU A 129 -2.15 -10.34 -6.46
CA LEU A 129 -3.06 -10.46 -5.30
C LEU A 129 -4.38 -11.11 -5.68
N ALA A 130 -4.95 -10.77 -6.84
CA ALA A 130 -6.18 -11.38 -7.34
C ALA A 130 -6.02 -12.90 -7.46
N ARG A 131 -4.93 -13.39 -8.07
CA ARG A 131 -4.64 -14.82 -8.17
C ARG A 131 -4.48 -15.50 -6.81
N LEU A 132 -3.89 -14.82 -5.83
CA LEU A 132 -3.75 -15.37 -4.47
C LEU A 132 -5.12 -15.59 -3.83
N VAL A 133 -6.02 -14.62 -3.94
CA VAL A 133 -7.41 -14.75 -3.48
C VAL A 133 -8.13 -15.87 -4.21
N GLU A 134 -8.10 -15.87 -5.54
CA GLU A 134 -8.75 -16.87 -6.39
C GLU A 134 -8.27 -18.30 -6.14
N SER A 135 -7.00 -18.48 -5.76
CA SER A 135 -6.47 -19.80 -5.44
C SER A 135 -7.17 -20.47 -4.25
N GLY A 136 -7.80 -19.68 -3.38
CA GLY A 136 -8.45 -20.17 -2.16
C GLY A 136 -7.47 -20.76 -1.14
N THR A 137 -6.15 -20.61 -1.34
CA THR A 137 -5.13 -21.25 -0.48
C THR A 137 -4.82 -20.45 0.78
N HIS A 138 -5.22 -19.18 0.86
CA HIS A 138 -4.95 -18.29 1.99
C HIS A 138 -6.17 -18.18 2.89
N PHE A 139 -5.93 -18.12 4.20
CA PHE A 139 -6.96 -18.01 5.25
C PHE A 139 -6.42 -17.18 6.42
N GLY A 140 -7.32 -16.77 7.32
CA GLY A 140 -6.96 -15.97 8.50
C GLY A 140 -6.24 -14.66 8.15
N GLU A 141 -5.19 -14.33 8.90
CA GLU A 141 -4.43 -13.08 8.75
C GLU A 141 -3.84 -12.89 7.36
N MET A 142 -3.37 -13.96 6.71
CA MET A 142 -2.78 -13.89 5.38
C MET A 142 -3.81 -13.38 4.35
N LEU A 143 -5.03 -13.92 4.40
CA LEU A 143 -6.12 -13.46 3.55
C LEU A 143 -6.54 -12.03 3.93
N ALA A 144 -6.66 -11.72 5.22
CA ALA A 144 -7.01 -10.37 5.67
C ALA A 144 -6.03 -9.31 5.15
N PHE A 145 -4.71 -9.53 5.25
CA PHE A 145 -3.71 -8.60 4.70
C PHE A 145 -3.76 -8.52 3.17
N THR A 146 -4.02 -9.65 2.49
CA THR A 146 -4.17 -9.67 1.03
C THR A 146 -5.35 -8.82 0.57
N LEU A 147 -6.52 -8.97 1.21
CA LEU A 147 -7.71 -8.18 0.90
C LEU A 147 -7.52 -6.70 1.26
N THR A 148 -6.79 -6.41 2.35
CA THR A 148 -6.42 -5.03 2.72
C THR A 148 -5.60 -4.38 1.62
N ALA A 149 -4.47 -5.00 1.25
CA ALA A 149 -3.59 -4.48 0.22
C ALA A 149 -4.33 -4.30 -1.11
N PHE A 150 -5.15 -5.29 -1.49
CA PHE A 150 -5.92 -5.22 -2.73
C PHE A 150 -6.87 -4.02 -2.73
N LEU A 151 -7.65 -3.82 -1.67
CA LEU A 151 -8.60 -2.70 -1.59
C LEU A 151 -7.87 -1.34 -1.63
N GLU A 152 -6.84 -1.17 -0.78
CA GLU A 152 -6.04 0.06 -0.74
C GLU A 152 -5.42 0.39 -2.10
N LEU A 153 -4.90 -0.61 -2.83
CA LEU A 153 -4.35 -0.42 -4.18
C LEU A 153 -5.41 0.02 -5.20
N MET A 154 -6.62 -0.55 -5.12
CA MET A 154 -7.72 -0.21 -6.02
C MET A 154 -8.31 1.18 -5.72
N ASP A 155 -8.30 1.62 -4.46
CA ASP A 155 -8.85 2.91 -4.02
C ASP A 155 -8.07 4.12 -4.56
N HIS A 156 -6.82 3.94 -4.98
CA HIS A 156 -6.07 4.98 -5.70
C HIS A 156 -6.62 5.29 -7.10
N GLY A 157 -7.50 4.44 -7.64
CA GLY A 157 -8.15 4.67 -8.94
C GLY A 157 -7.22 4.56 -10.15
N ILE A 158 -6.03 3.96 -9.99
CA ILE A 158 -5.05 3.77 -11.07
C ILE A 158 -5.50 2.66 -12.03
N VAL A 159 -6.21 1.64 -11.52
CA VAL A 159 -6.68 0.48 -12.28
C VAL A 159 -8.20 0.42 -12.24
N SER A 160 -8.83 0.17 -13.39
CA SER A 160 -10.29 0.01 -13.46
C SER A 160 -10.74 -1.30 -12.79
N TRP A 161 -11.80 -1.21 -12.00
CA TRP A 161 -12.49 -2.36 -11.43
C TRP A 161 -13.04 -3.32 -12.49
N ASP A 162 -13.28 -2.88 -13.74
CA ASP A 162 -13.75 -3.74 -14.82
C ASP A 162 -12.76 -4.84 -15.22
N LEU A 163 -11.48 -4.70 -14.83
CA LEU A 163 -10.45 -5.71 -15.05
C LEU A 163 -10.53 -6.87 -14.05
N ILE A 164 -11.41 -6.78 -13.04
CA ILE A 164 -11.59 -7.85 -12.06
C ILE A 164 -12.39 -9.01 -12.67
N SER A 165 -11.83 -10.20 -12.50
CA SER A 165 -12.35 -11.46 -13.01
C SER A 165 -13.62 -11.90 -12.27
N LEU A 166 -14.45 -12.70 -12.95
CA LEU A 166 -15.62 -13.33 -12.32
C LEU A 166 -15.22 -14.32 -11.21
N SER A 167 -14.09 -15.02 -11.36
CA SER A 167 -13.54 -15.92 -10.35
C SER A 167 -13.22 -15.21 -9.04
N PHE A 168 -12.60 -14.04 -9.12
CA PHE A 168 -12.32 -13.22 -7.95
C PHE A 168 -13.63 -12.77 -7.26
N ILE A 169 -14.60 -12.26 -8.03
CA ILE A 169 -15.91 -11.83 -7.48
C ILE A 169 -16.60 -12.98 -6.73
N LYS A 170 -16.64 -14.17 -7.34
CA LYS A 170 -17.22 -15.37 -6.72
C LYS A 170 -16.54 -15.74 -5.41
N GLN A 171 -15.22 -15.62 -5.37
CA GLN A 171 -14.45 -15.93 -4.18
C GLN A 171 -14.74 -14.95 -3.04
N ILE A 172 -14.76 -13.64 -3.33
CA ILE A 172 -15.10 -12.61 -2.34
C ILE A 172 -16.55 -12.77 -1.86
N ALA A 173 -17.50 -12.98 -2.76
CA ALA A 173 -18.90 -13.26 -2.41
C ALA A 173 -19.02 -14.54 -1.57
N GLY A 174 -18.22 -15.56 -1.88
CA GLY A 174 -18.12 -16.79 -1.10
C GLY A 174 -17.78 -16.54 0.37
N TYR A 175 -16.88 -15.60 0.67
CA TYR A 175 -16.56 -15.22 2.05
C TYR A 175 -17.74 -14.53 2.75
N VAL A 176 -18.50 -13.71 2.05
CA VAL A 176 -19.72 -13.06 2.60
C VAL A 176 -20.84 -14.06 2.83
N ASN A 177 -20.93 -15.09 2.00
CA ASN A 177 -22.00 -16.09 2.05
C ASN A 177 -21.78 -17.16 3.13
N GLN A 178 -20.60 -17.20 3.78
CA GLN A 178 -20.29 -18.18 4.83
C GLN A 178 -20.82 -17.74 6.20
N PRO A 179 -21.50 -18.62 6.96
CA PRO A 179 -22.12 -18.27 8.24
C PRO A 179 -21.11 -18.07 9.39
N MET A 180 -19.86 -18.52 9.26
CA MET A 180 -18.82 -18.43 10.29
C MET A 180 -17.48 -17.98 9.70
N VAL A 181 -17.47 -16.84 9.02
CA VAL A 181 -16.24 -16.22 8.53
C VAL A 181 -15.65 -15.29 9.60
N ASP A 182 -14.32 -15.16 9.62
CA ASP A 182 -13.64 -14.18 10.47
C ASP A 182 -14.13 -12.74 10.18
N VAL A 183 -14.37 -11.95 11.22
CA VAL A 183 -14.94 -10.60 11.12
C VAL A 183 -14.07 -9.69 10.23
N SER A 184 -12.74 -9.81 10.32
CA SER A 184 -11.84 -8.98 9.53
C SER A 184 -11.90 -9.33 8.04
N ILE A 185 -12.09 -10.61 7.71
CA ILE A 185 -12.27 -11.08 6.33
C ILE A 185 -13.63 -10.64 5.79
N LEU A 186 -14.69 -10.77 6.59
CA LEU A 186 -16.04 -10.34 6.22
C LEU A 186 -16.09 -8.84 5.92
N GLN A 187 -15.58 -8.02 6.82
CA GLN A 187 -15.58 -6.55 6.66
C GLN A 187 -14.87 -6.13 5.38
N ARG A 188 -13.70 -6.72 5.09
CA ARG A 188 -12.93 -6.41 3.88
C ARG A 188 -13.61 -6.93 2.61
N SER A 189 -14.21 -8.11 2.68
CA SER A 189 -14.97 -8.68 1.56
C SER A 189 -16.16 -7.80 1.20
N LEU A 190 -16.92 -7.34 2.20
CA LEU A 190 -18.03 -6.42 2.01
C LEU A 190 -17.56 -5.08 1.41
N ALA A 191 -16.49 -4.50 1.93
CA ALA A 191 -15.93 -3.24 1.42
C ALA A 191 -15.46 -3.35 -0.04
N ILE A 192 -14.85 -4.48 -0.41
CA ILE A 192 -14.45 -4.75 -1.80
C ILE A 192 -15.69 -4.83 -2.71
N LEU A 193 -16.74 -5.54 -2.30
CA LEU A 193 -17.96 -5.68 -3.10
C LEU A 193 -18.74 -4.37 -3.21
N GLU A 194 -18.81 -3.58 -2.14
CA GLU A 194 -19.34 -2.22 -2.16
C GLU A 194 -18.60 -1.37 -3.20
N SER A 195 -17.26 -1.37 -3.14
CA SER A 195 -16.42 -0.63 -4.07
C SER A 195 -16.64 -1.07 -5.52
N MET A 196 -16.77 -2.37 -5.78
CA MET A 196 -17.12 -2.88 -7.11
C MET A 196 -18.46 -2.35 -7.63
N VAL A 197 -19.49 -2.39 -6.77
CA VAL A 197 -20.85 -1.93 -7.11
C VAL A 197 -20.87 -0.43 -7.39
N LEU A 198 -20.16 0.37 -6.58
CA LEU A 198 -20.11 1.82 -6.73
C LEU A 198 -19.33 2.26 -7.98
N ASN A 199 -18.32 1.49 -8.38
CA ASN A 199 -17.42 1.87 -9.47
C ASN A 199 -17.79 1.25 -10.84
N SER A 200 -18.67 0.24 -10.93
CA SER A 200 -19.06 -0.36 -12.21
C SER A 200 -20.47 -0.95 -12.23
N HIS A 201 -21.29 -0.50 -13.19
CA HIS A 201 -22.61 -1.08 -13.47
C HIS A 201 -22.54 -2.55 -13.91
N SER A 202 -21.48 -2.94 -14.63
CA SER A 202 -21.33 -4.32 -15.08
C SER A 202 -21.03 -5.25 -13.90
N LEU A 203 -20.22 -4.79 -12.94
CA LEU A 203 -19.91 -5.51 -11.72
C LEU A 203 -21.11 -5.58 -10.78
N TYR A 204 -21.93 -4.54 -10.70
CA TYR A 204 -23.18 -4.59 -9.93
C TYR A 204 -24.03 -5.81 -10.27
N HIS A 205 -24.28 -6.06 -11.56
CA HIS A 205 -25.07 -7.21 -11.98
C HIS A 205 -24.40 -8.55 -11.62
N ARG A 206 -23.07 -8.62 -11.66
CA ARG A 206 -22.33 -9.83 -11.26
C ARG A 206 -22.41 -10.06 -9.74
N VAL A 207 -22.20 -9.02 -8.94
CA VAL A 207 -22.29 -9.10 -7.47
C VAL A 207 -23.72 -9.46 -7.03
N ALA A 208 -24.73 -8.87 -7.64
CA ALA A 208 -26.14 -9.15 -7.35
C ALA A 208 -26.56 -10.60 -7.66
N GLN A 209 -25.84 -11.31 -8.53
CA GLN A 209 -26.08 -12.73 -8.80
C GLN A 209 -25.45 -13.65 -7.75
N GLU A 210 -24.39 -13.19 -7.07
CA GLU A 210 -23.63 -14.00 -6.12
C GLU A 210 -24.09 -13.79 -4.67
N ILE A 211 -24.77 -12.69 -4.35
CA ILE A 211 -25.19 -12.36 -2.98
C ILE A 211 -26.68 -12.04 -2.93
N THR A 212 -27.38 -12.70 -2.02
CA THR A 212 -28.80 -12.45 -1.77
C THR A 212 -29.02 -11.39 -0.69
N VAL A 213 -30.18 -10.72 -0.75
CA VAL A 213 -30.59 -9.75 0.29
C VAL A 213 -30.68 -10.39 1.68
N GLY A 214 -31.14 -11.65 1.75
CA GLY A 214 -31.24 -12.38 3.01
C GLY A 214 -29.89 -12.58 3.69
N GLN A 215 -28.83 -12.87 2.92
CA GLN A 215 -27.47 -13.00 3.44
C GLN A 215 -26.93 -11.67 3.97
N LEU A 216 -27.16 -10.56 3.25
CA LEU A 216 -26.76 -9.22 3.70
C LEU A 216 -27.47 -8.82 5.00
N ILE A 217 -28.77 -9.11 5.12
CA ILE A 217 -29.54 -8.85 6.35
C ILE A 217 -28.99 -9.66 7.52
N GLY A 218 -28.57 -10.92 7.28
CA GLY A 218 -27.97 -11.76 8.32
C GLY A 218 -26.76 -11.11 9.01
N HIS A 219 -25.97 -10.34 8.26
CA HIS A 219 -24.80 -9.62 8.80
C HIS A 219 -25.16 -8.38 9.63
N LEU A 220 -26.39 -7.86 9.51
CA LEU A 220 -26.88 -6.74 10.31
C LEU A 220 -27.54 -7.16 11.63
N GLN A 221 -27.80 -8.45 11.80
CA GLN A 221 -28.48 -9.03 12.97
C GLN A 221 -27.51 -9.46 14.08
N VAL A 222 -26.23 -9.08 13.95
CA VAL A 222 -25.15 -9.38 14.89
C VAL A 222 -25.00 -8.25 15.91
#